data_AF-Q8T7S6-F1
#
_entry.id   AF-Q8T7S6-F1
#
_cell.length_a   1.000
_cell.length_b   1.000
_cell.length_c   1.000
_cell.angle_alpha   90.00
_cell.angle_beta   90.00
_cell.angle_gamma   90.00
#
_symmetry.space_group_name_H-M   'P 1'
#
loop_
_entity.id
_entity.type
_entity.pdbx_description
1 polymer ?
#
loop_
_entity_poly.entity_id
_entity_poly.type
_entity_poly.pdbx_seq_one_letter_code
_entity_poly.pdbx_strand_id
1 'polypeptide(L)'
;LYGNDFSQTTISRFEALNLSFKNMCKLKPLLEKWLADADHSVGSSLSSRMALPTSDNDAVCRRRKKRTSIDTALRLALERAFASNPKPTSEEIARLSRSMGMEKEVIRV
;
A
#
# COMPACT_ATOMS: atom_id res chain seq x y z
N LEU A 1 6.40 -2.50 -13.47
CA LEU A 1 7.64 -1.83 -13.93
C LEU A 1 8.38 -1.02 -12.83
N TYR A 2 7.69 -0.46 -11.82
CA TYR A 2 8.34 0.37 -10.77
C TYR A 2 8.21 -0.17 -9.32
N GLY A 3 7.98 -1.48 -9.17
CA GLY A 3 8.09 -2.16 -7.88
C GLY A 3 6.90 -2.04 -6.93
N ASN A 4 5.83 -1.30 -7.24
CA ASN A 4 4.43 -1.42 -6.76
C ASN A 4 3.63 -0.22 -7.29
N ASP A 5 2.29 -0.32 -7.30
CA ASP A 5 1.42 0.81 -7.63
C ASP A 5 1.55 1.93 -6.58
N PHE A 6 1.76 3.17 -7.01
CA PHE A 6 1.72 4.34 -6.13
C PHE A 6 0.27 4.78 -5.90
N SER A 7 -0.10 5.00 -4.64
CA SER A 7 -1.42 5.57 -4.33
C SER A 7 -1.44 7.07 -4.60
N GLN A 8 -2.61 7.62 -4.93
CA GLN A 8 -2.79 9.07 -5.08
C GLN A 8 -2.30 9.84 -3.84
N THR A 9 -2.56 9.33 -2.64
CA THR A 9 -2.07 9.92 -1.39
C THR A 9 -0.54 9.94 -1.32
N THR A 10 0.15 8.95 -1.89
CA THR A 10 1.62 8.94 -1.97
C THR A 10 2.13 10.06 -2.86
N ILE A 11 1.52 10.23 -4.05
CA ILE A 11 1.91 11.28 -5.01
C ILE A 11 1.64 12.67 -4.43
N SER A 12 0.45 12.91 -3.90
CA SER A 12 0.08 14.20 -3.29
C SER A 12 1.01 14.59 -2.14
N ARG A 13 1.42 13.63 -1.29
CA ARG A 13 2.39 13.90 -0.22
C ARG A 13 3.81 14.15 -0.75
N PHE A 14 4.20 13.51 -1.85
CA PHE A 14 5.50 13.76 -2.48
C PHE A 14 5.58 15.18 -3.03
N GLU A 15 4.55 15.62 -3.78
CA GLU A 15 4.46 16.97 -4.36
C GLU A 15 4.42 18.06 -3.29
N ALA A 16 3.69 17.84 -2.19
CA ALA A 16 3.59 18.79 -1.07
C ALA A 16 4.79 18.73 -0.09
N LEU A 17 5.86 18.03 -0.45
CA LEU A 17 7.03 17.79 0.40
C LEU A 17 6.72 17.17 1.78
N ASN A 18 5.61 16.46 1.91
CA ASN A 18 5.07 15.90 3.16
C ASN A 18 5.43 14.41 3.36
N LEU A 19 6.69 14.07 3.12
CA LEU A 19 7.29 12.77 3.43
C LEU A 19 8.66 13.00 4.07
N SER A 20 9.17 12.00 4.79
CA SER A 20 10.54 12.07 5.29
C SER A 20 11.54 12.18 4.14
N PHE A 21 12.67 12.84 4.39
CA PHE A 21 13.75 12.99 3.39
C PHE A 21 14.14 11.65 2.74
N LYS A 22 14.31 10.61 3.55
CA LYS A 22 14.64 9.26 3.06
C LYS A 22 13.57 8.68 2.14
N ASN A 23 12.28 8.95 2.39
CA ASN A 23 11.20 8.51 1.51
C ASN A 23 11.18 9.32 0.21
N MET A 24 11.44 10.63 0.26
CA MET A 24 11.56 11.46 -0.93
C MET A 24 12.68 10.97 -1.85
N CYS A 25 13.89 10.76 -1.31
CA CYS A 25 15.04 10.28 -2.09
C CYS A 25 14.78 8.91 -2.74
N LYS A 26 13.94 8.06 -2.13
CA LYS A 26 13.55 6.78 -2.72
C LYS A 26 12.52 6.93 -3.84
N LEU A 27 11.57 7.87 -3.71
CA LEU A 27 10.51 8.07 -4.68
C LEU A 27 10.97 8.87 -5.91
N LYS A 28 11.85 9.86 -5.72
CA LYS A 28 12.35 10.75 -6.77
C LYS A 28 12.81 10.01 -8.04
N PRO A 29 13.77 9.06 -7.99
CA PRO A 29 14.23 8.37 -9.20
C PRO A 29 13.14 7.50 -9.85
N LEU A 30 12.17 7.00 -9.08
CA LEU A 30 11.06 6.20 -9.62
C LEU A 30 10.06 7.08 -10.38
N LEU A 31 9.73 8.25 -9.83
CA LEU A 31 8.82 9.21 -10.45
C LEU A 31 9.45 9.92 -11.64
N GLU A 32 10.75 10.24 -11.58
CA GLU A 32 11.49 10.81 -12.72
C GLU A 32 11.51 9.85 -13.91
N LYS A 33 11.80 8.57 -13.67
CA LYS A 33 11.76 7.56 -14.74
C LYS A 33 10.36 7.39 -15.31
N TRP A 34 9.34 7.32 -14.45
CA TRP A 34 7.95 7.22 -14.89
C TRP A 34 7.54 8.42 -15.76
N LEU A 35 7.94 9.64 -15.37
CA LEU A 35 7.65 10.85 -16.13
C LEU A 35 8.33 10.84 -17.50
N ALA A 36 9.61 10.46 -17.56
CA ALA A 36 10.34 10.33 -18.82
C ALA A 36 9.68 9.31 -19.78
N ASP A 37 9.31 8.14 -19.26
CA ASP A 37 8.63 7.10 -20.05
C ASP A 37 7.25 7.58 -20.56
N ALA A 38 6.52 8.35 -19.76
CA ALA A 38 5.25 8.97 -20.16
C ALA A 38 5.45 10.02 -21.26
N ASP A 39 6.45 10.90 -21.14
CA ASP A 39 6.77 11.92 -22.14
C ASP A 39 7.16 11.33 -23.50
N HIS A 40 7.92 10.22 -23.50
CA HIS A 40 8.26 9.49 -24.73
C HIS A 40 7.03 8.84 -25.39
N SER A 41 6.04 8.41 -24.61
CA SER A 41 4.82 7.80 -25.14
C SER A 41 3.86 8.81 -25.78
N VAL A 42 3.78 10.03 -25.24
CA VAL A 42 2.90 11.09 -25.78
C VAL A 42 3.48 11.72 -27.05
N GLY A 43 4.80 11.74 -27.22
CA GLY A 43 5.46 12.25 -28.43
C GLY A 43 5.19 11.42 -29.70
N SER A 44 4.84 10.13 -29.55
CA SER A 44 4.52 9.23 -30.66
C SER A 44 3.02 9.21 -31.02
N SER A 45 2.17 9.81 -30.19
CA SER A 45 0.72 9.53 -30.18
C SER A 45 -0.15 10.79 -30.01
N LEU A 46 0.05 11.82 -30.84
CA LEU A 46 -0.96 12.87 -31.01
C LEU A 46 -2.31 12.34 -31.56
N SER A 47 -2.46 11.02 -31.79
CA SER A 47 -3.69 10.39 -32.28
C SER A 47 -4.46 9.53 -31.25
N SER A 48 -3.91 9.19 -30.09
CA SER A 48 -4.63 8.40 -29.08
C SER A 48 -4.78 9.15 -27.77
N ARG A 49 -5.81 10.01 -27.73
CA ARG A 49 -6.33 10.59 -26.48
C ARG A 49 -6.78 9.45 -25.57
N MET A 50 -6.42 9.52 -24.29
CA MET A 50 -7.05 8.80 -23.17
C MET A 50 -6.86 7.27 -23.08
N ALA A 51 -5.72 6.71 -23.50
CA ALA A 51 -5.34 5.39 -23.02
C ALA A 51 -4.55 5.53 -21.71
N LEU A 52 -5.25 5.48 -20.58
CA LEU A 52 -4.62 5.17 -19.29
C LEU A 52 -3.78 3.90 -19.50
N PRO A 53 -2.48 3.88 -19.15
CA PRO A 53 -1.71 2.66 -19.23
C PRO A 53 -2.22 1.73 -18.14
N THR A 54 -3.24 0.93 -18.45
CA THR A 54 -3.56 -0.29 -17.72
C THR A 54 -2.42 -1.26 -18.00
N SER A 55 -1.31 -1.06 -17.30
CA SER A 55 -0.21 -2.02 -17.25
C SER A 55 -0.65 -3.20 -16.40
N ASP A 56 -1.51 -4.03 -16.99
CA ASP A 56 -1.62 -5.44 -16.63
C ASP A 56 -0.36 -6.10 -17.18
N ASN A 57 0.69 -6.11 -16.37
CA ASN A 57 1.93 -6.81 -16.72
C ASN A 57 2.39 -7.60 -15.51
N ASP A 58 2.15 -8.91 -15.63
CA ASP A 58 2.48 -10.04 -14.77
C ASP A 58 3.97 -10.13 -14.42
N ALA A 59 4.47 -9.15 -13.68
CA ALA A 59 5.70 -9.34 -12.92
C ALA A 59 5.33 -9.97 -11.58
N VAL A 60 5.74 -11.23 -11.39
CA VAL A 60 5.81 -11.97 -10.12
C VAL A 60 6.82 -11.29 -9.17
N CYS A 61 6.65 -10.00 -8.93
CA CYS A 61 7.19 -9.29 -7.80
C CYS A 61 6.18 -9.41 -6.67
N ARG A 62 6.66 -9.57 -5.43
CA ARG A 62 5.81 -9.63 -4.22
C ARG A 62 4.90 -8.40 -4.17
N ARG A 63 3.69 -8.54 -4.73
CA ARG A 63 2.71 -7.46 -4.81
C ARG A 63 2.39 -7.06 -3.38
N ARG A 64 2.48 -5.77 -3.08
CA ARG A 64 2.21 -5.28 -1.72
C ARG A 64 0.81 -5.74 -1.29
N LYS A 65 0.69 -6.35 -0.11
CA LYS A 65 -0.62 -6.71 0.46
C LYS A 65 -1.50 -5.45 0.48
N LYS A 66 -2.73 -5.57 -0.04
CA LYS A 66 -3.72 -4.50 0.06
C LYS A 66 -4.02 -4.23 1.55
N ARG A 67 -4.36 -2.99 1.87
CA ARG A 67 -4.74 -2.61 3.24
C ARG A 67 -6.02 -3.36 3.62
N THR A 68 -6.01 -4.06 4.75
CA THR A 68 -7.21 -4.65 5.34
C THR A 68 -8.00 -3.58 6.07
N SER A 69 -9.26 -3.39 5.69
CA SER A 69 -10.19 -2.56 6.46
C SER A 69 -10.70 -3.37 7.65
N ILE A 70 -10.59 -2.81 8.86
CA ILE A 70 -11.09 -3.43 10.08
C ILE A 70 -12.39 -2.72 10.45
N ASP A 71 -13.46 -3.48 10.57
CA ASP A 71 -14.76 -2.94 10.97
C ASP A 71 -14.71 -2.36 12.40
N THR A 72 -15.61 -1.42 12.68
CA THR A 72 -15.70 -0.75 13.98
C THR A 72 -15.92 -1.73 15.13
N ALA A 73 -16.77 -2.76 14.94
CA ALA A 73 -17.01 -3.76 15.99
C ALA A 73 -15.76 -4.59 16.31
N LEU A 74 -15.02 -4.99 15.26
CA LEU A 74 -13.76 -5.72 15.39
C LEU A 74 -12.68 -4.86 16.05
N ARG A 75 -12.58 -3.58 15.67
CA ARG A 75 -11.67 -2.62 16.30
C ARG A 75 -11.92 -2.51 17.80
N LEU A 76 -13.18 -2.34 18.22
CA LEU A 76 -13.53 -2.24 19.64
C LEU A 76 -13.18 -3.54 20.40
N ALA A 77 -13.35 -4.70 19.77
CA ALA A 77 -12.97 -5.98 20.37
C ALA A 77 -11.45 -6.10 20.54
N LEU A 78 -10.65 -5.65 19.56
CA LEU A 78 -9.19 -5.59 19.64
C LEU A 78 -8.71 -4.62 20.74
N GLU A 79 -9.33 -3.45 20.85
CA GLU A 79 -9.02 -2.46 21.90
C GLU A 79 -9.28 -3.03 23.31
N ARG A 80 -10.37 -3.78 23.51
CA ARG A 80 -10.65 -4.47 24.78
C ARG A 80 -9.64 -5.58 25.09
N ALA A 81 -9.25 -6.36 24.09
CA ALA A 81 -8.24 -7.40 24.25
C ALA A 81 -6.88 -6.80 24.63
N PHE A 82 -6.51 -5.69 23.99
CA PHE A 82 -5.28 -4.96 24.29
C PHE A 82 -5.27 -4.37 25.70
N ALA A 83 -6.39 -3.80 26.16
CA ALA A 83 -6.52 -3.30 27.53
C ALA A 83 -6.33 -4.40 28.59
N SER A 84 -6.70 -5.65 28.27
CA SER A 84 -6.55 -6.80 29.18
C SER A 84 -5.13 -7.37 29.16
N ASN A 85 -4.55 -7.51 27.96
CA ASN A 85 -3.16 -7.94 27.79
C ASN A 85 -2.55 -7.22 26.56
N PRO A 86 -1.69 -6.21 26.77
CA PRO A 86 -1.09 -5.45 25.68
C PRO A 86 0.04 -6.22 24.95
N LYS A 87 0.49 -7.36 25.49
CA LYS A 87 1.53 -8.22 24.90
C LYS A 87 1.03 -9.66 24.79
N PRO A 88 0.03 -9.93 23.94
CA PRO A 88 -0.49 -11.27 23.75
C PRO A 88 0.59 -12.18 23.14
N THR A 89 0.60 -13.42 23.59
CA THR A 89 1.43 -14.50 23.05
C THR A 89 0.95 -14.90 21.65
N SER A 90 1.81 -15.62 20.91
CA SER A 90 1.45 -16.14 19.58
C SER A 90 0.19 -17.01 19.58
N GLU A 91 -0.06 -17.73 20.67
CA GLU A 91 -1.23 -18.59 20.84
C GLU A 91 -2.50 -17.78 21.12
N GLU A 92 -2.41 -16.73 21.95
CA GLU A 92 -3.50 -15.79 22.19
C GLU A 92 -3.90 -15.07 20.90
N ILE A 93 -2.94 -14.60 20.10
CA ILE A 93 -3.21 -13.99 18.78
C ILE A 93 -3.93 -15.00 17.86
N ALA A 94 -3.53 -16.27 17.88
CA ALA A 94 -4.20 -17.32 17.09
C ALA A 94 -5.63 -17.61 17.58
N ARG A 95 -5.91 -17.49 18.88
CA ARG A 95 -7.27 -17.56 19.43
C ARG A 95 -8.12 -16.38 18.98
N LEU A 96 -7.60 -15.15 19.09
CA LEU A 96 -8.28 -13.93 18.63
C LEU A 96 -8.59 -14.00 17.13
N SER A 97 -7.62 -14.40 16.32
CA SER A 97 -7.75 -14.60 14.87
C SER A 97 -8.91 -15.51 14.51
N ARG A 98 -9.03 -16.67 15.18
CA ARG A 98 -10.14 -17.60 14.98
C ARG A 98 -11.48 -17.00 15.41
N SER A 99 -11.53 -16.33 16.55
CA SER A 99 -12.78 -15.73 17.08
C SER A 99 -13.30 -14.56 16.23
N MET A 100 -12.40 -13.78 15.62
CA MET A 100 -12.73 -12.58 14.85
C MET A 100 -12.76 -12.83 13.34
N GLY A 101 -12.39 -14.04 12.88
CA GLY A 101 -12.33 -14.38 11.46
C GLY A 101 -11.27 -13.60 10.67
N MET A 102 -10.21 -13.13 11.32
CA MET A 102 -9.14 -12.33 10.70
C MET A 102 -7.84 -13.12 10.59
N GLU A 103 -7.01 -12.84 9.58
CA GLU A 103 -5.67 -13.45 9.45
C GLU A 103 -4.83 -13.14 10.70
N LYS A 104 -4.15 -14.16 11.26
CA LYS A 104 -3.28 -14.02 12.44
C LYS A 104 -2.28 -12.86 12.29
N GLU A 105 -1.74 -12.71 11.09
CA GLU A 105 -0.79 -11.65 10.77
C GLU A 105 -1.41 -10.25 10.82
N VAL A 106 -2.70 -10.11 10.47
CA VAL A 106 -3.41 -8.82 10.57
C VAL A 106 -3.63 -8.41 12.01
N ILE A 107 -3.88 -9.36 12.93
CA ILE A 107 -4.04 -9.06 14.36
C ILE A 107 -2.68 -8.80 15.04
N ARG A 108 -1.61 -9.46 14.56
CA ARG A 108 -0.27 -9.32 15.12
C ARG A 108 0.37 -7.96 14.83
N VAL A 109 0.08 -7.39 13.65
CA VAL A 109 0.59 -6.09 13.17
C VAL A 109 -0.10 -4.95 13.90
#